data_AF-Q5C2P4-F1
#
_entry.id   AF-Q5C2P4-F1
#
_cell.length_a   1.000
_cell.length_b   1.000
_cell.length_c   1.000
_cell.angle_alpha   90.00
_cell.angle_beta   90.00
_cell.angle_gamma   90.00
#
_symmetry.space_group_name_H-M   'P 1'
#
loop_
_entity.id
_entity.type
_entity.pdbx_description
1 polymer ?
#
loop_
_entity_poly.entity_id
_entity_poly.type
_entity_poly.pdbx_seq_one_letter_code
_entity_poly.pdbx_strand_id
1 'polypeptide(L)'
;MLSWTYFGVNTSIEGTGGQSCVNYITTKRRLLESACVCIIFMYTLHRSYFKLNFDNPRHPIVQTKFRQILLLLHTFVFGIEIGFKLATSTLIWVLNPCHILTILQILLLASSRPSLRTVIFRIHVHMMNGPLLALTFPVLNTRFLPFERVTYFVQHFLIILIPTTFLNQNSEFSVEPIDDFSW
;
A
#
# COMPACT_ATOMS: atom_id res chain seq x y z
N MET A 1 -16.18 13.08 17.55
CA MET A 1 -15.54 11.89 18.18
C MET A 1 -14.24 11.46 17.49
N LEU A 2 -14.00 11.72 16.20
CA LEU A 2 -12.76 11.33 15.50
C LEU A 2 -11.66 12.40 15.44
N SER A 3 -11.84 13.58 16.05
CA SER A 3 -10.91 14.72 15.93
C SER A 3 -9.49 14.41 16.38
N TRP A 4 -9.31 13.50 17.34
CA TRP A 4 -8.00 13.07 17.84
C TRP A 4 -7.13 12.41 16.76
N THR A 5 -7.71 11.90 15.66
CA THR A 5 -6.93 11.25 14.59
C THR A 5 -6.30 12.24 13.61
N TYR A 6 -6.76 13.49 13.57
CA TYR A 6 -6.29 14.50 12.62
C TYR A 6 -6.00 15.87 13.24
N PHE A 7 -6.11 16.02 14.57
CA PHE A 7 -5.86 17.29 15.26
C PHE A 7 -4.46 17.86 15.02
N GLY A 8 -3.44 16.99 14.89
CA GLY A 8 -2.07 17.43 14.65
C GLY A 8 -1.72 17.64 13.17
N VAL A 9 -2.69 17.51 12.25
CA VAL A 9 -2.45 17.75 10.82
C VAL A 9 -2.25 19.25 10.59
N ASN A 10 -1.02 19.64 10.28
CA ASN A 10 -0.70 21.03 9.97
C ASN A 10 -0.99 21.35 8.50
N THR A 11 -2.10 22.05 8.25
CA THR A 11 -2.54 22.48 6.91
C THR A 11 -1.76 23.67 6.33
N SER A 12 -0.82 24.26 7.09
CA SER A 12 0.08 25.28 6.55
C SER A 12 1.19 24.67 5.69
N ILE A 13 1.45 23.37 5.83
CA ILE A 13 2.44 22.65 5.03
C ILE A 13 1.79 22.24 3.71
N GLU A 14 2.44 22.52 2.59
CA GLU A 14 1.92 22.10 1.28
C GLU A 14 1.79 20.57 1.19
N GLY A 15 0.68 20.11 0.63
CA GLY A 15 0.39 18.68 0.43
C GLY A 15 -0.25 17.97 1.63
N THR A 16 -0.49 18.64 2.77
CA THR A 16 -1.15 18.03 3.95
C THR A 16 -2.65 18.29 4.04
N GLY A 17 -3.20 19.09 3.12
CA GLY A 17 -4.63 19.42 3.04
C GLY A 17 -4.91 20.92 3.08
N GLY A 18 -6.06 21.30 3.65
CA GLY A 18 -6.46 22.71 3.80
C GLY A 18 -7.23 23.28 2.60
N GLN A 19 -7.62 24.55 2.71
CA GLN A 19 -8.47 25.21 1.72
C GLN A 19 -7.77 25.38 0.37
N SER A 20 -6.45 25.60 0.37
CA SER A 20 -5.62 25.62 -0.84
C SER A 20 -5.70 24.29 -1.60
N CYS A 21 -5.61 23.16 -0.90
CA CYS A 21 -5.79 21.83 -1.48
C CYS A 21 -7.20 21.62 -2.03
N VAL A 22 -8.24 22.06 -1.32
CA VAL A 22 -9.64 21.95 -1.78
C VAL A 22 -9.88 22.81 -3.02
N ASN A 23 -9.22 23.96 -3.12
CA ASN A 23 -9.39 24.90 -4.23
C ASN A 23 -8.40 24.67 -5.39
N TYR A 24 -7.47 23.71 -5.26
CA TYR A 24 -6.42 23.45 -6.24
C TYR A 24 -6.96 23.10 -7.64
N ILE A 25 -8.05 22.34 -7.69
CA ILE A 25 -8.76 21.97 -8.93
C ILE A 25 -10.22 22.38 -8.85
N THR A 26 -10.72 22.98 -9.94
CA THR A 26 -12.11 23.44 -10.05
C THR A 26 -13.09 22.28 -9.92
N THR A 27 -14.28 22.53 -9.34
CA THR A 27 -15.31 21.50 -9.15
C THR A 27 -15.72 20.83 -10.45
N LYS A 28 -15.80 21.60 -11.55
CA LYS A 28 -16.12 21.07 -12.88
C LYS A 28 -15.06 20.07 -13.36
N ARG A 29 -13.78 20.44 -13.26
CA ARG A 29 -12.66 19.58 -13.63
C ARG A 29 -12.59 18.33 -12.74
N ARG A 30 -12.78 18.48 -11.43
CA ARG A 30 -12.81 17.36 -10.48
C ARG A 30 -13.88 16.34 -10.84
N LEU A 31 -15.12 16.80 -11.09
CA LEU A 31 -16.23 15.93 -11.48
C LEU A 31 -15.95 15.22 -12.80
N LEU A 32 -15.40 15.93 -13.80
CA LEU A 32 -15.04 15.34 -15.09
C LEU A 32 -13.94 14.28 -14.94
N GLU A 33 -12.83 14.59 -14.28
CA GLU A 33 -11.71 13.67 -14.07
C GLU A 33 -12.16 12.44 -13.25
N SER A 34 -12.93 12.65 -12.18
CA SER A 34 -13.50 11.54 -11.40
C SER A 34 -14.45 10.67 -12.23
N ALA A 35 -15.30 11.27 -13.07
CA ALA A 35 -16.19 10.51 -13.95
C ALA A 35 -15.40 9.68 -14.97
N CYS A 36 -14.38 10.27 -15.62
CA CYS A 36 -13.51 9.56 -16.55
C CYS A 36 -12.78 8.38 -15.89
N VAL A 37 -12.18 8.60 -14.70
CA VAL A 37 -11.49 7.54 -13.95
C VAL A 37 -12.47 6.44 -13.54
N CYS A 38 -13.66 6.79 -13.04
CA CYS A 38 -14.68 5.81 -12.67
C CYS A 38 -15.14 4.98 -13.88
N ILE A 39 -15.34 5.60 -15.05
CA ILE A 39 -15.74 4.88 -16.27
C ILE A 39 -14.65 3.89 -16.70
N ILE A 40 -13.38 4.32 -16.72
CA ILE A 40 -12.25 3.45 -17.06
C ILE A 40 -12.15 2.30 -16.05
N PHE A 41 -12.25 2.61 -14.76
CA PHE A 41 -12.20 1.60 -13.69
C PHE A 41 -13.32 0.57 -13.83
N MET A 42 -14.56 1.01 -14.09
CA MET A 42 -15.69 0.11 -14.29
C MET A 42 -15.51 -0.77 -15.53
N TYR A 43 -14.97 -0.21 -16.62
CA TYR A 43 -14.64 -0.96 -17.83
C TYR A 43 -13.56 -2.03 -17.58
N THR A 44 -12.46 -1.67 -16.92
CA THR A 44 -11.40 -2.63 -16.58
C THR A 44 -11.92 -3.68 -15.61
N LEU A 45 -12.66 -3.29 -14.58
CA LEU A 45 -13.25 -4.23 -13.62
C LEU A 45 -14.20 -5.22 -14.30
N HIS A 46 -15.03 -4.75 -15.22
CA HIS A 46 -15.94 -5.61 -15.99
C HIS A 46 -15.17 -6.63 -16.83
N ARG A 47 -14.11 -6.21 -17.54
CA ARG A 47 -13.26 -7.11 -18.34
C ARG A 47 -12.50 -8.10 -17.46
N SER A 48 -11.92 -7.64 -16.36
CA SER A 48 -11.18 -8.48 -15.42
C SER A 48 -12.11 -9.51 -14.77
N TYR A 49 -13.36 -9.13 -14.43
CA TYR A 49 -14.33 -10.03 -13.81
C TYR A 49 -14.56 -11.31 -14.62
N PHE A 50 -14.66 -11.22 -15.95
CA PHE A 50 -14.81 -12.39 -16.81
C PHE A 50 -13.54 -13.23 -16.98
N LYS A 51 -12.38 -12.69 -16.58
CA LYS A 51 -11.08 -13.36 -16.62
C LYS A 51 -10.62 -13.88 -15.26
N LEU A 52 -11.38 -13.64 -14.19
CA LEU A 52 -11.03 -14.08 -12.84
C LEU A 52 -11.15 -15.60 -12.74
N ASN A 53 -10.01 -16.28 -12.76
CA ASN A 53 -9.91 -17.69 -12.42
C ASN A 53 -9.35 -17.83 -11.01
N PHE A 54 -10.21 -18.25 -10.08
CA PHE A 54 -9.79 -18.65 -8.73
C PHE A 54 -9.42 -20.13 -8.74
N ASP A 55 -8.27 -20.44 -9.33
CA ASP A 55 -7.71 -21.78 -9.20
C ASP A 55 -7.39 -22.05 -7.73
N ASN A 56 -7.70 -23.26 -7.28
CA ASN A 56 -7.40 -23.67 -5.92
C ASN A 56 -5.86 -23.68 -5.76
N PRO A 57 -5.31 -22.99 -4.75
CA PRO A 57 -3.86 -22.87 -4.58
C PRO A 57 -3.25 -24.27 -4.47
N ARG A 58 -2.32 -24.56 -5.38
CA ARG A 58 -1.85 -25.93 -5.64
C ARG A 58 -0.77 -26.38 -4.65
N HIS A 59 -0.12 -25.44 -3.96
CA HIS A 59 1.01 -25.74 -3.09
C HIS A 59 0.92 -25.07 -1.72
N PRO A 60 1.03 -25.83 -0.61
CA PRO A 60 1.23 -25.23 0.70
C PRO A 60 2.60 -24.56 0.73
N ILE A 61 2.62 -23.24 0.85
CA ILE A 61 3.87 -22.51 1.05
C ILE A 61 4.46 -22.87 2.41
N VAL A 62 5.71 -23.33 2.40
CA VAL A 62 6.50 -23.52 3.61
C VAL A 62 6.96 -22.16 4.15
N GLN A 63 6.65 -21.88 5.42
CA GLN A 63 7.17 -20.71 6.11
C GLN A 63 8.67 -20.87 6.35
N THR A 64 9.48 -19.98 5.79
CA THR A 64 10.93 -20.00 5.98
C THR A 64 11.32 -19.12 7.17
N LYS A 65 12.46 -19.42 7.82
CA LYS A 65 13.02 -18.54 8.87
C LYS A 65 13.19 -17.10 8.37
N PHE A 66 13.58 -16.93 7.11
CA PHE A 66 13.70 -15.62 6.48
C PHE A 66 12.37 -14.86 6.44
N ARG A 67 11.27 -15.49 6.01
CA ARG A 67 9.94 -14.86 6.02
C ARG A 67 9.45 -14.53 7.42
N GLN A 68 9.79 -15.34 8.43
CA GLN A 68 9.50 -15.02 9.83
C GLN A 68 10.28 -13.79 10.31
N ILE A 69 11.56 -13.68 9.96
CA ILE A 69 12.37 -12.49 10.27
C ILE A 69 11.77 -11.25 9.60
N LEU A 70 11.40 -11.35 8.32
CA LEU A 70 10.74 -10.24 7.61
C LEU A 70 9.42 -9.84 8.26
N LEU A 71 8.59 -10.80 8.68
CA LEU A 71 7.34 -10.52 9.40
C LEU A 71 7.59 -9.75 10.69
N LEU A 72 8.56 -10.19 11.50
CA LEU A 72 8.91 -9.54 12.76
C LEU A 72 9.44 -8.12 12.53
N LEU A 73 10.38 -7.95 11.60
CA LEU A 73 10.94 -6.64 11.25
C LEU A 73 9.87 -5.69 10.72
N HIS A 74 9.02 -6.17 9.80
CA HIS A 74 8.00 -5.35 9.17
C HIS A 74 6.92 -4.92 10.17
N THR A 75 6.50 -5.82 11.06
CA THR A 75 5.56 -5.52 12.15
C THR A 75 6.16 -4.52 13.14
N PHE A 76 7.44 -4.68 13.49
CA PHE A 76 8.13 -3.77 14.41
C PHE A 76 8.25 -2.35 13.83
N VAL A 77 8.70 -2.22 12.57
CA VAL A 77 8.81 -0.93 11.87
C VAL A 77 7.44 -0.26 11.74
N PHE A 78 6.40 -1.04 11.41
CA PHE A 78 5.04 -0.50 11.34
C PHE A 78 4.55 -0.02 12.71
N GLY A 79 4.82 -0.77 13.79
CA GLY A 79 4.50 -0.35 15.15
C GLY A 79 5.15 0.98 15.53
N ILE A 80 6.42 1.20 15.15
CA ILE A 80 7.11 2.48 15.34
C ILE A 80 6.41 3.60 14.57
N GLU A 81 6.07 3.39 13.28
CA GLU A 81 5.38 4.39 12.47
C GLU A 81 4.00 4.75 13.06
N ILE A 82 3.23 3.77 13.54
CA ILE A 82 1.98 4.02 14.27
C ILE A 82 2.23 4.84 15.54
N GLY A 83 3.29 4.53 16.29
CA GLY A 83 3.70 5.29 17.47
C GLY A 83 3.95 6.78 17.16
N PHE A 84 4.67 7.08 16.07
CA PHE A 84 4.87 8.46 15.61
C PHE A 84 3.56 9.16 15.24
N LYS A 85 2.66 8.47 14.54
CA LYS A 85 1.35 9.03 14.13
C LYS A 85 0.42 9.29 15.32
N LEU A 86 0.47 8.45 16.34
CA LEU A 86 -0.24 8.66 17.60
C LEU A 86 0.35 9.84 18.38
N ALA A 87 1.67 9.89 18.53
CA ALA A 87 2.37 10.97 19.24
C ALA A 87 2.11 12.35 18.63
N THR A 88 2.00 12.41 17.30
CA THR A 88 1.72 13.65 16.57
C THR A 88 0.23 13.91 16.35
N SER A 89 -0.68 13.04 16.78
CA SER A 89 -2.14 13.16 16.50
C SER A 89 -2.46 13.28 15.01
N THR A 90 -1.72 12.53 14.18
CA THR A 90 -1.86 12.49 12.72
C THR A 90 -2.24 11.10 12.20
N LEU A 91 -2.95 10.31 13.02
CA LEU A 91 -3.35 8.93 12.72
C LEU A 91 -4.18 8.77 11.44
N ILE A 92 -4.85 9.82 10.96
CA ILE A 92 -5.56 9.80 9.68
C ILE A 92 -4.67 9.34 8.51
N TRP A 93 -3.37 9.60 8.58
CA TRP A 93 -2.41 9.19 7.55
C TRP A 93 -2.08 7.70 7.54
N VAL A 94 -2.57 6.90 8.50
CA VAL A 94 -2.50 5.43 8.42
C VAL A 94 -3.28 4.89 7.21
N LEU A 95 -4.21 5.67 6.67
CA LEU A 95 -4.91 5.34 5.42
C LEU A 95 -4.06 5.58 4.17
N ASN A 96 -2.86 6.14 4.30
CA ASN A 96 -1.96 6.30 3.16
C ASN A 96 -1.58 4.93 2.57
N PRO A 97 -1.38 4.85 1.24
CA PRO A 97 -1.22 3.58 0.54
C PRO A 97 -0.05 2.74 1.06
N CYS A 98 1.06 3.35 1.50
CA CYS A 98 2.21 2.62 2.05
C CYS A 98 1.88 1.86 3.36
N HIS A 99 1.04 2.43 4.23
CA HIS A 99 0.62 1.80 5.48
C HIS A 99 -0.41 0.69 5.24
N ILE A 100 -1.38 0.93 4.35
CA ILE A 100 -2.32 -0.12 3.92
C ILE A 100 -1.55 -1.29 3.30
N LEU A 101 -0.57 -0.99 2.45
CA LEU A 101 0.29 -2.01 1.85
C LEU A 101 1.13 -2.76 2.88
N THR A 102 1.66 -2.07 3.88
CA THR A 102 2.36 -2.68 5.02
C THR A 102 1.44 -3.65 5.78
N ILE A 103 0.20 -3.26 6.06
CA ILE A 103 -0.79 -4.14 6.71
C ILE A 103 -1.07 -5.37 5.84
N LEU A 104 -1.30 -5.19 4.54
CA LEU A 104 -1.52 -6.29 3.60
C LEU A 104 -0.32 -7.24 3.56
N GLN A 105 0.90 -6.73 3.57
CA GLN A 105 2.13 -7.55 3.57
C GLN A 105 2.35 -8.29 4.89
N ILE A 106 2.03 -7.69 6.03
CA ILE A 106 2.02 -8.39 7.34
C ILE A 106 1.00 -9.54 7.30
N LEU A 107 -0.22 -9.28 6.81
CA LEU A 107 -1.25 -10.32 6.67
C LEU A 107 -0.81 -11.41 5.69
N LEU A 108 -0.15 -11.06 4.59
CA LEU A 108 0.39 -12.00 3.61
C LEU A 108 1.44 -12.94 4.24
N LEU A 109 2.37 -12.36 5.02
CA LEU A 109 3.44 -13.10 5.70
C LEU A 109 2.96 -13.93 6.89
N ALA A 110 1.87 -13.51 7.55
CA ALA A 110 1.29 -14.20 8.70
C ALA A 110 0.23 -15.24 8.32
N SER A 111 -0.45 -15.08 7.18
CA SER A 111 -1.56 -15.95 6.79
C SER A 111 -1.11 -17.36 6.40
N SER A 112 -1.63 -18.35 7.13
CA SER A 112 -1.53 -19.77 6.77
C SER A 112 -2.58 -20.19 5.73
N ARG A 113 -3.64 -19.38 5.52
CA ARG A 113 -4.72 -19.69 4.57
C ARG A 113 -4.27 -19.38 3.14
N PRO A 114 -4.27 -20.37 2.23
CA PRO A 114 -3.67 -20.20 0.92
C PRO A 114 -4.53 -19.31 0.00
N SER A 115 -5.86 -19.44 0.01
CA SER A 115 -6.76 -18.60 -0.80
C SER A 115 -6.67 -17.11 -0.45
N LEU A 116 -6.71 -16.80 0.85
CA LEU A 116 -6.56 -15.43 1.35
C LEU A 116 -5.21 -14.84 0.95
N ARG A 117 -4.14 -15.64 1.01
CA ARG A 117 -2.79 -15.21 0.65
C ARG A 117 -2.66 -14.90 -0.84
N THR A 118 -3.27 -15.70 -1.72
CA THR A 118 -3.31 -15.41 -3.17
C THR A 118 -4.07 -14.11 -3.46
N VAL A 119 -5.22 -13.91 -2.82
CA VAL A 119 -6.01 -12.68 -3.01
C VAL A 119 -5.25 -11.44 -2.53
N ILE A 120 -4.69 -11.50 -1.31
CA ILE A 120 -3.86 -10.42 -0.78
C ILE A 120 -2.65 -10.18 -1.69
N PHE A 121 -2.02 -11.25 -2.20
CA PHE A 121 -0.89 -11.13 -3.10
C PHE A 121 -1.28 -10.37 -4.39
N ARG A 122 -2.37 -10.73 -5.04
CA ARG A 122 -2.79 -10.05 -6.28
C ARG A 122 -3.12 -8.57 -6.04
N ILE A 123 -3.82 -8.26 -4.96
CA ILE A 123 -4.13 -6.87 -4.58
C ILE A 123 -2.83 -6.09 -4.30
N HIS A 124 -1.92 -6.65 -3.51
CA HIS A 124 -0.72 -5.93 -3.08
C HIS A 124 0.24 -5.64 -4.24
N VAL A 125 0.39 -6.56 -5.22
CA VAL A 125 1.27 -6.36 -6.39
C VAL A 125 0.79 -5.15 -7.21
N HIS A 126 -0.52 -5.00 -7.40
CA HIS A 126 -1.08 -3.84 -8.10
C HIS A 126 -0.76 -2.51 -7.40
N MET A 127 -0.66 -2.52 -6.06
CA MET A 127 -0.34 -1.35 -5.25
C MET A 127 1.17 -1.01 -5.21
N MET A 128 2.05 -1.84 -5.77
CA MET A 128 3.52 -1.67 -5.67
C MET A 128 4.07 -0.45 -6.42
N ASN A 129 3.30 0.15 -7.33
CA ASN A 129 3.67 1.40 -7.99
C ASN A 129 3.82 2.56 -6.99
N GLY A 130 3.00 2.59 -5.92
CA GLY A 130 3.02 3.65 -4.91
C GLY A 130 4.35 3.77 -4.15
N PRO A 131 4.87 2.69 -3.54
CA PRO A 131 6.15 2.69 -2.85
C PRO A 131 7.34 3.12 -3.72
N LEU A 132 7.35 2.77 -5.01
CA LEU A 132 8.40 3.20 -5.94
C LEU A 132 8.36 4.71 -6.14
N LEU A 133 7.17 5.26 -6.38
CA LEU A 133 6.97 6.71 -6.44
C LEU A 133 7.34 7.41 -5.13
N ALA A 134 7.02 6.81 -3.98
CA ALA A 134 7.35 7.36 -2.67
C ALA A 134 8.87 7.40 -2.42
N LEU A 135 9.64 6.40 -2.89
CA LEU A 135 11.11 6.47 -2.83
C LEU A 135 11.71 7.47 -3.82
N THR A 136 11.05 7.69 -4.96
CA THR A 136 11.52 8.61 -6.01
C THR A 136 11.22 10.07 -5.64
N PHE A 137 10.05 10.30 -5.03
CA PHE A 137 9.54 11.61 -4.61
C PHE A 137 9.15 11.57 -3.13
N PRO A 138 10.13 11.50 -2.22
CA PRO A 138 9.87 11.27 -0.80
C PRO A 138 9.26 12.50 -0.12
N VAL A 139 8.13 12.29 0.56
CA VAL A 139 7.44 13.33 1.35
C VAL A 139 8.02 13.35 2.77
N LEU A 140 9.07 14.14 2.98
CA LEU A 140 9.81 14.24 4.25
C LEU A 140 9.54 15.54 5.03
N ASN A 141 8.86 16.50 4.40
CA ASN A 141 8.55 17.84 4.94
C ASN A 141 7.57 17.81 6.13
N THR A 142 6.93 16.68 6.40
CA THR A 142 6.01 16.46 7.52
C THR A 142 6.61 15.59 8.63
N ARG A 143 7.87 15.18 8.49
CA ARG A 143 8.57 14.26 9.39
C ARG A 143 9.60 15.01 10.24
N PHE A 144 9.22 15.32 11.48
CA PHE A 144 9.96 16.18 12.40
C PHE A 144 10.57 15.43 13.59
N LEU A 145 10.00 14.30 14.00
CA LEU A 145 10.52 13.55 15.14
C LEU A 145 11.82 12.83 14.76
N PRO A 146 12.74 12.62 15.72
CA PRO A 146 13.95 11.86 15.47
C PRO A 146 13.59 10.46 14.95
N PHE A 147 14.36 9.98 13.98
CA PHE A 147 14.18 8.69 13.28
C PHE A 147 12.93 8.53 12.41
N GLU A 148 11.98 9.46 12.34
CA GLU A 148 10.81 9.33 11.44
C GLU A 148 11.18 9.16 9.96
N ARG A 149 12.24 9.84 9.52
CA ARG A 149 12.75 9.73 8.15
C ARG A 149 13.46 8.40 7.92
N VAL A 150 14.18 7.88 8.91
CA VAL A 150 14.85 6.59 8.82
C VAL A 150 13.80 5.47 8.77
N THR A 151 12.83 5.49 9.69
CA THR A 151 11.70 4.56 9.68
C THR A 151 10.95 4.58 8.36
N TYR A 152 10.73 5.77 7.79
CA TYR A 152 10.13 5.91 6.45
C TYR A 152 10.89 5.12 5.39
N PHE A 153 12.20 5.33 5.24
CA PHE A 153 12.98 4.62 4.22
C PHE A 153 13.05 3.13 4.50
N VAL A 154 13.30 2.72 5.76
CA VAL A 154 13.33 1.30 6.16
C VAL A 154 12.01 0.62 5.83
N GLN A 155 10.87 1.26 6.14
CA GLN A 155 9.55 0.74 5.80
C GLN A 155 9.41 0.54 4.29
N HIS A 156 9.76 1.54 3.47
CA HIS A 156 9.60 1.47 2.02
C HIS A 156 10.52 0.44 1.37
N PHE A 157 11.75 0.26 1.88
CA PHE A 157 12.63 -0.82 1.43
C PHE A 157 12.07 -2.20 1.77
N LEU A 158 11.53 -2.38 2.99
CA LEU A 158 10.86 -3.63 3.36
C LEU A 158 9.66 -3.92 2.47
N ILE A 159 8.86 -2.89 2.14
CA ILE A 159 7.71 -3.04 1.25
C ILE A 159 8.14 -3.58 -0.12
N ILE A 160 9.26 -3.11 -0.67
CA ILE A 160 9.78 -3.59 -1.96
C ILE A 160 10.38 -5.00 -1.86
N LEU A 161 11.02 -5.33 -0.73
CA LEU A 161 11.66 -6.62 -0.54
C LEU A 161 10.67 -7.78 -0.37
N ILE A 162 9.57 -7.59 0.37
CA ILE A 162 8.63 -8.67 0.69
C ILE A 162 8.08 -9.43 -0.53
N PRO A 163 7.57 -8.78 -1.61
CA PRO A 163 7.04 -9.49 -2.77
C PRO A 163 8.06 -10.41 -3.44
N THR A 164 9.34 -10.03 -3.47
CA THR A 164 10.39 -10.83 -4.12
C THR A 164 10.58 -12.20 -3.47
N THR A 165 10.19 -12.32 -2.20
CA THR A 165 10.23 -13.59 -1.48
C THR A 165 9.10 -14.56 -1.85
N PHE A 166 8.04 -14.08 -2.51
CA PHE A 166 6.87 -14.87 -2.92
C PHE A 166 6.84 -15.14 -4.42
N LEU A 167 7.40 -14.24 -5.24
CA LEU A 167 7.39 -14.36 -6.71
C LEU A 167 7.91 -15.72 -7.17
N ASN A 168 7.04 -16.49 -7.81
CA ASN A 168 7.36 -17.76 -8.41
C ASN A 168 6.37 -18.07 -9.55
N GLN A 169 6.89 -18.11 -10.78
CA GLN A 169 6.12 -18.34 -12.01
C GLN A 169 5.42 -19.70 -12.06
N ASN A 170 5.88 -20.67 -11.28
CA ASN A 170 5.29 -22.01 -11.22
C ASN A 170 4.28 -22.17 -10.07
N SER A 171 3.79 -21.07 -9.49
CA SER A 171 2.91 -21.08 -8.32
C SER A 171 1.77 -20.08 -8.46
N GLU A 172 0.85 -20.05 -7.48
CA GLU A 172 -0.19 -19.03 -7.41
C GLU A 172 0.32 -17.58 -7.22
N PHE A 173 1.64 -17.39 -7.04
CA PHE A 173 2.34 -16.10 -6.96
C PHE A 173 3.02 -15.70 -8.28
N SER A 174 2.55 -16.27 -9.40
CA SER A 174 2.96 -15.84 -10.73
C SER A 174 2.47 -14.41 -11.01
N VAL A 175 3.27 -13.67 -11.77
CA VAL A 175 2.89 -12.36 -12.32
C VAL A 175 2.88 -12.45 -13.83
N GLU A 176 2.02 -11.68 -14.46
CA GLU A 176 1.86 -11.64 -15.90
C GLU A 176 3.18 -11.28 -16.61
N PRO A 177 3.43 -11.79 -17.83
CA PRO A 177 4.55 -11.38 -18.65
C PRO A 177 4.57 -9.86 -18.88
N ILE A 178 5.77 -9.28 -19.04
CA ILE A 178 5.94 -7.82 -19.21
C ILE A 178 5.25 -7.30 -20.48
N ASP A 179 5.09 -8.16 -21.49
CA ASP A 179 4.43 -7.87 -22.76
C ASP A 179 2.92 -8.17 -22.76
N ASP A 180 2.38 -8.73 -21.68
CA ASP A 180 0.95 -9.00 -21.55
C ASP A 180 0.20 -7.80 -20.97
N PHE A 181 -0.37 -6.99 -21.87
CA PHE A 181 -1.25 -5.87 -21.52
C PHE A 181 -2.74 -6.26 -21.54
N SER A 182 -3.06 -7.55 -21.46
CA SER A 182 -4.45 -8.03 -21.55
C SER A 182 -5.30 -7.79 -20.30
N TRP A 183 -4.75 -7.05 -19.32
CA TRP A 183 -5.47 -6.55 -18.14
C TRP A 183 -6.78 -5.81 -18.50
#